data_AF-A0A2G5U4C2-F1
#
_entry.id   AF-A0A2G5U4C2-F1
#
_cell.length_a   1.000
_cell.length_b   1.000
_cell.length_c   1.000
_cell.angle_alpha   90.00
_cell.angle_beta   90.00
_cell.angle_gamma   90.00
#
_symmetry.space_group_name_H-M   'P 1'
#
loop_
_entity.id
_entity.type
_entity.pdbx_description
1 polymer ?
#
loop_
_entity_poly.entity_id
_entity_poly.type
_entity_poly.pdbx_seq_one_letter_code
_entity_poly.pdbx_strand_id
1 'polypeptide(L)'
;MILCYLTNSRIKAFEHIPYCAYRIQPVGSRAFIWTGKTFSRETVLDEFLGNPYECATESFCPDPCCSRIPSVVRASPKYAPLCKMNQCEKKSTCLLKHFENDDLSKLRLNQFNINCGCDKPGTIYRPDIGRCVHHNPCTKQSLCRDFGQECVNTATGYKCVCQLGYFKNESNSCAPLKLSPTPYHGFALSESMEDL
;
A
#
# COMPACT_ATOMS: atom_id res chain seq x y z
N MET A 1 -14.60 1.13 16.86
CA MET A 1 -15.11 0.94 15.49
C MET A 1 -15.59 2.24 14.87
N ILE A 2 -16.72 2.83 15.29
CA ILE A 2 -17.20 4.13 14.72
C ILE A 2 -16.17 5.25 14.94
N LEU A 3 -15.61 5.37 16.14
CA LEU A 3 -14.59 6.39 16.44
C LEU A 3 -13.32 6.23 15.59
N CYS A 4 -12.95 4.99 15.22
CA CYS A 4 -11.85 4.76 14.28
C CYS A 4 -12.20 5.24 12.89
N TYR A 5 -13.39 4.92 12.40
CA TYR A 5 -13.87 5.42 11.10
C TYR A 5 -13.85 6.96 11.06
N LEU A 6 -14.40 7.64 12.07
CA LEU A 6 -14.36 9.11 12.16
C LEU A 6 -12.93 9.67 12.20
N THR A 7 -12.02 8.96 12.87
CA THR A 7 -10.59 9.32 12.89
C THR A 7 -9.97 9.17 11.50
N ASN A 8 -10.23 8.05 10.81
CA ASN A 8 -9.74 7.78 9.46
C ASN A 8 -10.31 8.75 8.43
N SER A 9 -11.58 9.15 8.60
CA SER A 9 -12.24 10.21 7.82
C SER A 9 -11.73 11.62 8.13
N ARG A 10 -10.74 11.76 9.01
CA ARG A 10 -10.11 13.04 9.39
C ARG A 10 -11.13 14.09 9.87
N ILE A 11 -12.09 13.67 10.69
CA ILE A 11 -13.02 14.60 11.33
C ILE A 11 -12.25 15.50 12.30
N LYS A 12 -12.33 16.82 12.10
CA LYS A 12 -11.53 17.82 12.84
C LYS A 12 -11.58 17.72 14.36
N ALA A 13 -12.70 17.27 14.92
CA ALA A 13 -12.83 17.02 16.37
C ALA A 13 -11.83 15.98 16.91
N PHE A 14 -11.26 15.12 16.05
CA PHE A 14 -10.30 14.08 16.40
C PHE A 14 -8.84 14.45 16.08
N GLU A 15 -8.58 15.66 15.56
CA GLU A 15 -7.25 16.09 15.13
C GLU A 15 -6.27 16.20 16.30
N HIS A 16 -6.73 16.70 17.44
CA HIS A 16 -5.92 16.97 18.63
C HIS A 16 -6.57 16.38 19.88
N ILE A 17 -6.83 15.06 19.88
CA ILE A 17 -7.36 14.46 21.10
C ILE A 17 -6.28 14.38 22.20
N PRO A 18 -6.64 14.62 23.47
CA PRO A 18 -5.68 14.71 24.57
C PRO A 18 -5.14 13.37 25.10
N TYR A 19 -5.60 12.23 24.56
CA TYR A 19 -5.31 10.90 25.09
C TYR A 19 -4.80 9.93 24.03
N CYS A 20 -3.61 9.37 24.26
CA CYS A 20 -3.05 8.23 23.53
C CYS A 20 -3.11 6.97 24.43
N ALA A 21 -3.87 5.93 24.05
CA ALA A 21 -4.13 4.76 24.90
C ALA A 21 -2.91 3.90 25.30
N TYR A 22 -1.75 4.06 24.63
CA TYR A 22 -0.55 3.23 24.83
C TYR A 22 0.66 3.97 25.40
N ARG A 23 0.59 5.30 25.54
CA ARG A 23 1.70 6.11 26.08
C ARG A 23 1.54 6.26 27.58
N ILE A 24 2.03 5.28 28.34
CA ILE A 24 2.25 5.44 29.77
C ILE A 24 3.52 6.31 29.93
N GLN A 25 3.36 7.56 30.36
CA GLN A 25 4.51 8.43 30.62
C GLN A 25 5.21 8.04 31.94
N PRO A 26 6.55 8.25 32.03
CA PRO A 26 7.26 8.15 33.29
C PRO A 26 6.77 9.20 34.29
N VAL A 27 6.93 8.89 35.58
CA VAL A 27 6.47 9.74 36.70
C VAL A 27 7.16 11.11 36.65
N GLY A 28 6.41 12.21 36.38
CA GLY A 28 6.97 13.58 36.46
C GLY A 28 6.39 14.68 35.58
N SER A 29 5.44 14.40 34.70
CA SER A 29 4.95 15.38 33.69
C SER A 29 4.03 16.47 34.27
N ARG A 30 4.12 17.70 33.73
CA ARG A 30 3.43 18.91 34.22
C ARG A 30 1.96 18.99 33.76
N ALA A 31 1.13 19.65 34.57
CA ALA A 31 -0.30 19.89 34.33
C ALA A 31 -0.57 20.84 33.14
N PHE A 32 -1.70 20.66 32.47
CA PHE A 32 -2.17 21.49 31.34
C PHE A 32 -3.62 21.97 31.54
N ILE A 33 -4.02 22.97 30.75
CA ILE A 33 -5.35 23.60 30.80
C ILE A 33 -6.04 23.35 29.46
N TRP A 34 -7.23 22.74 29.49
CA TRP A 34 -8.06 22.50 28.31
C TRP A 34 -9.46 23.10 28.50
N THR A 35 -9.95 23.84 27.51
CA THR A 35 -11.28 24.50 27.53
C THR A 35 -11.58 25.29 28.82
N GLY A 36 -10.56 25.94 29.39
CA GLY A 36 -10.70 26.73 30.63
C GLY A 36 -10.76 25.91 31.92
N LYS A 37 -10.52 24.59 31.86
CA LYS A 37 -10.43 23.71 33.03
C LYS A 37 -9.00 23.22 33.25
N THR A 38 -8.52 23.33 34.48
CA THR A 38 -7.19 22.88 34.91
C THR A 38 -7.29 21.45 35.43
N PHE A 39 -6.47 20.53 34.91
CA PHE A 39 -6.49 19.12 35.32
C PHE A 39 -5.25 18.79 36.18
N SER A 40 -5.47 18.09 37.29
CA SER A 40 -4.41 17.71 38.26
C SER A 40 -3.72 16.41 37.89
N ARG A 41 -2.54 16.18 38.47
CA ARG A 41 -1.54 15.14 38.17
C ARG A 41 -2.04 13.68 38.37
N GLU A 42 -3.19 13.49 38.98
CA GLU A 42 -3.87 12.19 39.15
C GLU A 42 -4.88 11.90 38.01
N THR A 43 -5.20 12.92 37.21
CA THR A 43 -6.12 12.86 36.06
C THR A 43 -5.34 13.23 34.80
N VAL A 44 -4.43 12.34 34.39
CA VAL A 44 -3.47 12.53 33.30
C VAL A 44 -4.18 12.71 31.97
N LEU A 45 -3.87 13.78 31.26
CA LEU A 45 -4.05 13.85 29.81
C LEU A 45 -2.89 14.67 29.19
N ASP A 46 -2.43 14.25 28.03
CA ASP A 46 -1.08 14.50 27.49
C ASP A 46 -1.24 15.21 26.14
N GLU A 47 -1.65 16.49 26.17
CA GLU A 47 -2.33 17.07 25.00
C GLU A 47 -1.41 17.65 23.89
N PHE A 48 -0.07 17.64 23.99
CA PHE A 48 0.72 18.37 22.96
C PHE A 48 1.94 17.65 22.38
N LEU A 49 2.02 16.32 22.49
CA LEU A 49 3.10 15.52 21.89
C LEU A 49 2.56 14.47 20.92
N GLY A 50 2.08 14.91 19.76
CA GLY A 50 1.71 14.01 18.68
C GLY A 50 1.42 14.74 17.38
N ASN A 51 1.64 14.06 16.26
CA ASN A 51 1.17 14.52 14.96
C ASN A 51 -0.37 14.57 14.94
N PRO A 52 -0.96 15.40 14.07
CA PRO A 52 -2.42 15.43 13.89
C PRO A 52 -3.01 14.02 13.73
N TYR A 53 -4.06 13.72 14.50
CA TYR A 53 -4.78 12.44 14.55
C TYR A 53 -4.00 11.24 15.10
N GLU A 54 -2.75 11.39 15.53
CA GLU A 54 -1.93 10.29 16.01
C GLU A 54 -2.56 9.63 17.25
N CYS A 55 -2.89 10.41 18.28
CA CYS A 55 -3.55 9.89 19.47
C CYS A 55 -4.94 9.34 19.19
N ALA A 56 -5.71 9.96 18.30
CA ALA A 56 -7.03 9.44 17.91
C ALA A 56 -6.92 8.08 17.25
N THR A 57 -5.91 7.91 16.40
CA THR A 57 -5.63 6.63 15.75
C THR A 57 -5.24 5.60 16.79
N GLU A 58 -4.31 5.92 17.69
CA GLU A 58 -3.91 4.99 18.76
C GLU A 58 -5.08 4.61 19.68
N SER A 59 -5.90 5.56 20.09
CA SER A 59 -6.95 5.33 21.08
C SER A 59 -8.19 4.65 20.51
N PHE A 60 -8.56 4.97 19.26
CA PHE A 60 -9.82 4.53 18.68
C PHE A 60 -9.69 3.46 17.62
N CYS A 61 -8.54 3.36 16.95
CA CYS A 61 -8.31 2.35 15.92
C CYS A 61 -7.56 1.13 16.46
N PRO A 62 -8.13 -0.07 16.31
CA PRO A 62 -7.40 -1.31 16.59
C PRO A 62 -6.16 -1.43 15.71
N ASP A 63 -5.07 -1.96 16.27
CA ASP A 63 -3.84 -2.32 15.55
C ASP A 63 -3.64 -3.86 15.63
N PRO A 64 -4.20 -4.63 14.67
CA PRO A 64 -4.02 -6.08 14.58
C PRO A 64 -2.56 -6.48 14.41
N CYS A 65 -1.73 -5.62 13.81
CA CYS A 65 -0.31 -5.90 13.62
C CYS A 65 0.48 -5.78 14.93
N CYS A 66 -0.07 -5.09 15.93
CA CYS A 66 0.56 -4.81 17.22
C CYS A 66 1.94 -4.18 17.09
N SER A 67 2.17 -3.43 16.00
CA SER A 67 3.43 -2.76 15.71
C SER A 67 3.67 -1.62 16.70
N ARG A 68 2.59 -0.95 17.14
CA ARG A 68 2.64 0.15 18.13
C ARG A 68 2.43 -0.30 19.57
N ILE A 69 2.07 -1.56 19.77
CA ILE A 69 1.81 -2.12 21.10
C ILE A 69 3.14 -2.63 21.67
N PRO A 70 3.59 -2.14 22.86
CA PRO A 70 4.81 -2.60 23.49
C PRO A 70 4.78 -4.12 23.70
N SER A 71 5.89 -4.80 23.41
CA SER A 71 5.99 -6.26 23.50
C SER A 71 5.55 -6.82 24.85
N VAL A 72 5.85 -6.10 25.94
CA VAL A 72 5.50 -6.45 27.32
C VAL A 72 4.00 -6.53 27.59
N VAL A 73 3.16 -5.77 26.87
CA VAL A 73 1.70 -5.78 27.05
C VAL A 73 0.95 -6.56 25.97
N ARG A 74 1.62 -7.00 24.89
CA ARG A 74 0.98 -7.79 23.82
C ARG A 74 0.36 -9.09 24.32
N ALA A 75 0.94 -9.71 25.35
CA ALA A 75 0.44 -10.94 25.95
C ALA A 75 -0.75 -10.72 26.92
N SER A 76 -1.08 -9.46 27.25
CA SER A 76 -2.18 -9.18 28.18
C SER A 76 -3.54 -9.59 27.59
N PRO A 77 -4.53 -9.94 28.42
CA PRO A 77 -5.87 -10.34 27.95
C PRO A 77 -6.56 -9.31 27.05
N LYS A 78 -6.22 -8.02 27.22
CA LYS A 78 -6.75 -6.92 26.42
C LYS A 78 -6.21 -6.91 24.99
N TYR A 79 -4.92 -7.20 24.80
CA TYR A 79 -4.24 -7.04 23.49
C TYR A 79 -3.94 -8.36 22.79
N ALA A 80 -3.84 -9.46 23.52
CA ALA A 80 -3.56 -10.78 22.93
C ALA A 80 -4.60 -11.19 21.86
N PRO A 81 -5.92 -10.99 22.04
CA PRO A 81 -6.91 -11.30 20.99
C PRO A 81 -6.72 -10.43 19.74
N LEU A 82 -6.38 -9.15 19.92
CA LEU A 82 -6.13 -8.22 18.82
C LEU A 82 -4.88 -8.62 18.02
N CYS A 83 -3.77 -8.93 18.70
CA CYS A 83 -2.52 -9.33 18.02
C CYS A 83 -2.64 -10.68 17.30
N LYS A 84 -3.52 -11.57 17.76
CA LYS A 84 -3.81 -12.84 17.09
C LYS A 84 -4.48 -12.67 15.73
N MET A 85 -5.05 -11.49 15.46
CA MET A 85 -5.64 -11.17 14.17
C MET A 85 -4.61 -10.87 13.08
N ASN A 86 -3.33 -10.71 13.44
CA ASN A 86 -2.25 -10.66 12.46
C ASN A 86 -2.13 -12.00 11.73
N GLN A 87 -2.57 -12.06 10.48
CA GLN A 87 -2.51 -13.26 9.64
C GLN A 87 -1.21 -13.38 8.83
N CYS A 88 -0.28 -12.41 8.92
CA CYS A 88 0.98 -12.49 8.21
C CYS A 88 1.82 -13.69 8.67
N GLU A 89 2.50 -14.34 7.73
CA GLU A 89 3.47 -15.40 8.01
C GLU A 89 4.62 -14.86 8.88
N LYS A 90 5.22 -13.75 8.45
CA LYS A 90 6.21 -13.00 9.23
C LYS A 90 5.53 -11.86 9.98
N LYS A 91 5.29 -12.06 11.28
CA LYS A 91 4.60 -11.07 12.14
C LYS A 91 5.25 -9.68 12.10
N SER A 92 6.58 -9.61 11.99
CA SER A 92 7.35 -8.35 11.90
C SER A 92 7.06 -7.52 10.66
N THR A 93 6.53 -8.13 9.59
CA THR A 93 6.23 -7.46 8.32
C THR A 93 4.81 -6.92 8.22
N CYS A 94 3.99 -7.13 9.26
CA CYS A 94 2.61 -6.66 9.28
C CYS A 94 2.57 -5.14 9.39
N LEU A 95 1.87 -4.53 8.44
CA LEU A 95 1.61 -3.10 8.37
C LEU A 95 0.11 -2.89 8.26
N LEU A 96 -0.47 -2.17 9.23
CA LEU A 96 -1.83 -1.69 9.12
C LEU A 96 -1.82 -0.25 8.62
N LYS A 97 -2.38 -0.04 7.43
CA LYS A 97 -2.62 1.29 6.89
C LYS A 97 -4.04 1.72 7.22
N HIS A 98 -4.18 2.49 8.30
CA HIS A 98 -5.51 2.88 8.80
C HIS A 98 -6.34 3.62 7.74
N PHE A 99 -5.73 4.47 6.92
CA PHE A 99 -6.44 5.21 5.87
C PHE A 99 -6.98 4.33 4.73
N GLU A 100 -6.44 3.12 4.52
CA GLU A 100 -6.96 2.14 3.55
C GLU A 100 -8.06 1.26 4.16
N ASN A 101 -8.37 1.46 5.45
CA ASN A 101 -9.40 0.75 6.20
C ASN A 101 -10.50 1.76 6.58
N ASP A 102 -11.32 2.14 5.61
CA ASP A 102 -12.41 3.11 5.73
C ASP A 102 -13.81 2.49 5.60
N ASP A 103 -13.94 1.21 5.23
CA ASP A 103 -15.24 0.54 5.20
C ASP A 103 -15.80 0.31 6.61
N LEU A 104 -16.75 1.15 7.03
CA LEU A 104 -17.39 1.08 8.34
C LEU A 104 -18.01 -0.29 8.66
N SER A 105 -18.53 -1.00 7.66
CA SER A 105 -19.15 -2.33 7.85
C SER A 105 -18.09 -3.37 8.19
N LYS A 106 -16.96 -3.35 7.48
CA LYS A 106 -15.80 -4.22 7.73
C LYS A 106 -15.13 -3.86 9.06
N LEU A 107 -14.95 -2.57 9.29
CA LEU A 107 -14.50 -1.99 10.54
C LEU A 107 -15.45 -2.23 11.70
N ARG A 108 -16.69 -2.72 11.55
CA ARG A 108 -17.53 -3.11 12.69
C ARG A 108 -17.35 -4.58 13.06
N LEU A 109 -17.00 -5.39 12.07
CA LEU A 109 -16.79 -6.83 12.18
C LEU A 109 -15.34 -7.22 12.50
N ASN A 110 -14.47 -6.25 12.81
CA ASN A 110 -13.02 -6.44 12.95
C ASN A 110 -12.36 -7.06 11.70
N GLN A 111 -12.87 -6.78 10.50
CA GLN A 111 -12.29 -7.26 9.25
C GLN A 111 -11.34 -6.21 8.67
N PHE A 112 -10.11 -6.17 9.19
CA PHE A 112 -9.08 -5.23 8.77
C PHE A 112 -8.26 -5.77 7.58
N ASN A 113 -8.05 -4.91 6.59
CA ASN A 113 -7.07 -5.12 5.54
C ASN A 113 -5.67 -4.81 6.09
N ILE A 114 -4.98 -5.86 6.54
CA ILE A 114 -3.56 -5.79 6.91
C ILE A 114 -2.70 -6.05 5.69
N ASN A 115 -1.55 -5.37 5.59
CA ASN A 115 -0.54 -5.64 4.58
C ASN A 115 0.60 -6.46 5.21
N CYS A 116 1.04 -7.50 4.53
CA CYS A 116 2.20 -8.29 4.94
C CYS A 116 3.38 -8.06 3.99
N GLY A 117 4.61 -8.26 4.46
CA GLY A 117 5.79 -8.27 3.60
C GLY A 117 5.86 -9.56 2.79
N CYS A 118 6.27 -9.45 1.54
CA CYS A 118 6.50 -10.59 0.65
C CYS A 118 7.99 -10.85 0.48
N ASP A 119 8.40 -12.11 0.55
CA ASP A 119 9.81 -12.50 0.43
C ASP A 119 10.33 -12.46 -1.01
N LYS A 120 9.45 -12.67 -1.98
CA LYS A 120 9.84 -12.74 -3.40
C LYS A 120 9.90 -11.34 -4.01
N PRO A 121 11.00 -10.96 -4.68
CA PRO A 121 11.08 -9.68 -5.37
C PRO A 121 10.00 -9.57 -6.46
N GLY A 122 9.44 -8.37 -6.63
CA GLY A 122 8.38 -8.13 -7.62
C GLY A 122 7.00 -8.69 -7.21
N THR A 123 6.81 -9.10 -5.96
CA THR A 123 5.50 -9.50 -5.43
C THR A 123 4.93 -8.44 -4.48
N ILE A 124 3.60 -8.34 -4.43
CA ILE A 124 2.85 -7.49 -3.50
C ILE A 124 1.85 -8.33 -2.73
N TYR A 125 1.63 -7.99 -1.46
CA TYR A 125 0.60 -8.64 -0.65
C TYR A 125 -0.77 -8.05 -0.96
N ARG A 126 -1.74 -8.92 -1.20
CA ARG A 126 -3.13 -8.58 -1.49
C ARG A 126 -4.00 -8.96 -0.30
N PRO A 127 -4.47 -7.98 0.52
CA PRO A 127 -5.25 -8.27 1.73
C PRO A 127 -6.58 -8.97 1.45
N ASP A 128 -7.19 -8.70 0.30
CA ASP A 128 -8.46 -9.29 -0.15
C ASP A 128 -8.41 -10.81 -0.33
N ILE A 129 -7.24 -11.36 -0.66
CA ILE A 129 -7.00 -12.80 -0.87
C ILE A 129 -5.97 -13.39 0.10
N GLY A 130 -5.44 -12.58 1.02
CA GLY A 130 -4.53 -13.01 2.07
C GLY A 130 -3.18 -13.57 1.60
N ARG A 131 -2.68 -13.19 0.41
CA ARG A 131 -1.45 -13.77 -0.16
C ARG A 131 -0.63 -12.80 -1.00
N CYS A 132 0.65 -13.14 -1.16
CA CYS A 132 1.56 -12.46 -2.08
C CYS A 132 1.31 -12.89 -3.52
N VAL A 133 1.16 -11.91 -4.42
CA VAL A 133 0.99 -12.13 -5.86
C VAL A 133 2.02 -11.33 -6.64
N HIS A 134 2.35 -11.76 -7.85
CA HIS A 134 3.22 -10.97 -8.73
C HIS A 134 2.57 -9.62 -9.03
N HIS A 135 3.29 -8.55 -8.69
CA HIS A 135 2.90 -7.21 -9.05
C HIS A 135 2.99 -7.08 -10.56
N ASN A 136 2.02 -6.41 -11.19
CA ASN A 136 2.15 -6.01 -12.59
C ASN A 136 2.81 -4.62 -12.65
N PRO A 137 4.14 -4.52 -12.83
CA PRO A 137 4.85 -3.26 -13.02
C PRO A 137 4.25 -2.37 -14.10
N CYS A 138 3.69 -2.93 -15.18
CA CYS A 138 3.14 -2.17 -16.31
C CYS A 138 1.92 -1.30 -15.98
N THR A 139 1.36 -1.41 -14.77
CA THR A 139 0.40 -0.44 -14.25
C THR A 139 1.01 0.95 -14.03
N LYS A 140 2.35 1.05 -13.92
CA LYS A 140 3.06 2.33 -13.84
C LYS A 140 3.29 2.90 -15.23
N GLN A 141 2.72 4.08 -15.48
CA GLN A 141 2.81 4.81 -16.75
C GLN A 141 4.26 5.22 -17.14
N SER A 142 5.23 5.07 -16.25
CA SER A 142 6.60 5.57 -16.42
C SER A 142 7.64 4.56 -16.93
N LEU A 143 7.29 3.27 -17.13
CA LEU A 143 8.29 2.22 -17.38
C LEU A 143 8.78 2.13 -18.83
N CYS A 144 7.88 2.27 -19.81
CA CYS A 144 8.23 2.23 -21.23
C CYS A 144 7.83 3.56 -21.85
N ARG A 145 8.77 4.51 -21.90
CA ARG A 145 8.54 5.89 -22.34
C ARG A 145 8.95 6.15 -23.78
N ASP A 146 9.67 5.22 -24.41
CA ASP A 146 10.13 5.45 -25.78
C ASP A 146 8.95 5.32 -26.75
N PHE A 147 9.01 6.11 -27.82
CA PHE A 147 8.00 6.11 -28.85
C PHE A 147 7.82 4.72 -29.48
N GLY A 148 6.57 4.28 -29.62
CA GLY A 148 6.24 2.97 -30.20
C GLY A 148 6.55 1.78 -29.29
N GLN A 149 6.83 1.98 -28.00
CA GLN A 149 6.98 0.89 -27.01
C GLN A 149 5.68 0.60 -26.24
N GLU A 150 5.56 -0.63 -25.78
CA GLU A 150 4.51 -1.13 -24.90
C GLU A 150 5.12 -1.97 -23.77
N CYS A 151 4.55 -1.86 -22.57
CA CYS A 151 4.99 -2.63 -21.41
C CYS A 151 4.29 -3.98 -21.36
N VAL A 152 5.07 -5.05 -21.30
CA VAL A 152 4.57 -6.41 -21.10
C VAL A 152 5.01 -6.93 -19.74
N ASN A 153 4.04 -7.37 -18.95
CA ASN A 153 4.28 -8.02 -17.66
C ASN A 153 4.86 -9.42 -17.87
N THR A 154 5.90 -9.77 -17.12
CA THR A 154 6.57 -11.08 -17.21
C THR A 154 6.73 -11.69 -15.83
N ALA A 155 6.96 -13.01 -15.74
CA ALA A 155 7.13 -13.70 -14.46
C ALA A 155 8.31 -13.15 -13.62
N THR A 156 9.33 -12.57 -14.28
CA THR A 156 10.52 -11.99 -13.64
C THR A 156 10.47 -10.46 -13.49
N GLY A 157 9.39 -9.79 -13.93
CA GLY A 157 9.30 -8.32 -13.93
C GLY A 157 8.55 -7.77 -15.14
N TYR A 158 9.18 -6.90 -15.92
CA TYR A 158 8.59 -6.34 -17.15
C TYR A 158 9.58 -6.34 -18.30
N LYS A 159 9.05 -6.25 -19.52
CA LYS A 159 9.82 -5.95 -20.73
C LYS A 159 9.11 -4.86 -21.52
N CYS A 160 9.88 -3.93 -22.07
CA CYS A 160 9.38 -3.00 -23.08
C CYS A 160 9.57 -3.64 -24.45
N VAL A 161 8.47 -3.80 -25.18
CA VAL A 161 8.45 -4.37 -26.54
C VAL A 161 7.91 -3.33 -27.51
N CYS A 162 8.17 -3.48 -28.80
CA CYS A 162 7.59 -2.59 -29.80
C CYS A 162 6.11 -2.92 -30.01
N GLN A 163 5.29 -1.88 -30.13
CA GLN A 163 3.89 -2.00 -30.50
C GLN A 163 3.75 -2.61 -31.89
N LEU A 164 2.58 -3.18 -32.19
CA LEU A 164 2.24 -3.61 -33.55
C LEU A 164 2.43 -2.44 -34.53
N GLY A 165 3.08 -2.71 -35.67
CA GLY A 165 3.46 -1.66 -36.62
C GLY A 165 4.87 -1.09 -36.42
N TYR A 166 5.59 -1.52 -35.39
CA TYR A 166 6.97 -1.10 -35.10
C TYR A 166 7.91 -2.31 -35.03
N PHE A 167 9.17 -2.10 -35.36
CA PHE A 167 10.24 -3.09 -35.19
C PHE A 167 11.40 -2.49 -34.39
N LYS A 168 12.19 -3.37 -33.77
CA LYS A 168 13.35 -2.95 -32.99
C LYS A 168 14.50 -2.63 -33.93
N ASN A 169 14.98 -1.39 -33.91
CA ASN A 169 16.16 -0.97 -34.66
C ASN A 169 17.45 -1.36 -33.91
N GLU A 170 18.61 -1.26 -34.55
CA GLU A 170 19.94 -1.55 -33.98
C GLU A 170 20.24 -0.73 -32.70
N SER A 171 19.66 0.47 -32.59
CA SER A 171 19.75 1.32 -31.40
C SER A 171 18.80 0.91 -30.26
N ASN A 172 18.19 -0.28 -30.34
CA ASN A 172 17.24 -0.82 -29.37
C ASN A 172 15.93 0.00 -29.23
N SER A 173 15.69 0.94 -30.14
CA SER A 173 14.49 1.79 -30.23
C SER A 173 13.46 1.21 -31.20
N CYS A 174 12.19 1.59 -31.05
CA CYS A 174 11.12 1.13 -31.94
C CYS A 174 10.97 2.09 -33.12
N ALA A 175 11.16 1.58 -34.34
CA ALA A 175 10.96 2.31 -35.58
C ALA A 175 9.70 1.80 -36.29
N PRO A 176 8.90 2.68 -36.92
CA PRO A 176 7.70 2.26 -37.64
C PRO A 176 8.08 1.41 -38.84
N LEU A 177 7.29 0.38 -39.11
CA LEU A 177 7.40 -0.43 -40.32
C LEU A 177 7.12 0.46 -41.52
N LYS A 178 8.15 0.68 -42.35
CA LYS A 178 7.97 1.23 -43.69
C LYS A 178 7.56 0.10 -44.61
N LEU A 179 6.25 -0.08 -44.78
CA LEU A 179 5.72 -0.91 -45.85
C LEU A 179 6.13 -0.24 -47.18
N SER A 180 7.14 -0.79 -47.83
CA SER A 180 7.43 -0.43 -49.21
C SER A 180 6.30 -0.97 -50.07
N PRO A 181 5.64 -0.17 -50.92
CA PRO A 181 4.75 -0.66 -51.96
C PRO A 181 5.62 -1.33 -53.03
N THR A 182 6.22 -2.46 -52.67
CA THR A 182 6.66 -3.42 -53.68
C THR A 182 5.37 -3.97 -54.30
N PRO A 183 5.25 -4.01 -55.64
CA PRO A 183 4.11 -4.62 -56.26
C PRO A 183 4.02 -6.08 -55.77
N TYR A 184 3.04 -6.34 -54.91
CA TYR A 184 2.80 -7.66 -54.37
C TYR A 184 2.15 -8.48 -55.48
N HIS A 185 2.96 -9.32 -56.12
CA HIS A 185 2.55 -10.14 -57.26
C HIS A 185 1.80 -11.42 -56.86
N GLY A 186 1.48 -11.60 -55.57
CA GLY A 186 0.87 -12.82 -55.04
C GLY A 186 1.85 -14.00 -54.97
N PHE A 187 1.43 -15.10 -54.35
CA PHE A 187 2.25 -16.32 -54.22
C PHE A 187 2.42 -17.13 -55.53
N ALA A 188 1.88 -16.63 -56.64
CA ALA A 188 1.79 -17.36 -57.91
C ALA A 188 2.70 -16.79 -59.01
N LEU A 189 3.57 -15.81 -58.72
CA LEU A 189 4.52 -15.31 -59.71
C LEU A 189 5.75 -16.23 -59.75
N SER A 190 5.88 -17.04 -60.81
CA SER A 190 7.14 -17.68 -61.16
C SER A 190 8.00 -16.67 -61.91
N GLU A 191 9.20 -16.37 -61.41
CA GLU A 191 10.19 -15.61 -62.19
C GLU A 191 10.54 -16.39 -63.47
N SER A 192 10.50 -15.73 -64.63
CA SER A 192 11.01 -16.30 -65.87
C SER A 192 12.54 -16.33 -65.81
N MET A 193 13.09 -17.49 -66.16
CA MET A 193 14.50 -17.86 -66.03
C MET A 193 15.40 -17.21 -67.10
N GLU A 194 15.18 -15.92 -67.38
CA GLU A 194 15.85 -15.17 -68.46
C GLU A 194 16.76 -14.04 -67.94
N ASP A 195 16.78 -13.78 -66.63
CA ASP A 195 17.66 -12.78 -65.99
C ASP A 195 18.67 -13.42 -65.00
N LEU A 196 19.32 -14.51 -65.41
CA LEU A 196 20.47 -15.12 -64.73
C LEU A 196 21.75 -14.98 -65.57
#